data_AF-A0A417QR29-F1
#
_entry.id   AF-A0A417QR29-F1
#
_cell.length_a   1.000
_cell.length_b   1.000
_cell.length_c   1.000
_cell.angle_alpha   90.00
_cell.angle_beta   90.00
_cell.angle_gamma   90.00
#
_symmetry.space_group_name_H-M   'P 1'
#
loop_
_entity.id
_entity.type
_entity.pdbx_description
1 polymer ?
#
loop_
_entity_poly.entity_id
_entity_poly.type
_entity_poly.pdbx_seq_one_letter_code
_entity_poly.pdbx_strand_id
1 'polypeptide(L)'
;MLTVVHELIHGITWGIFAEKHFQSINFGVIWKMLTPYCHCSVPLKKWQYVLGAAMPTLVLGAGLGVVAIMTGNLVCLYLAEFMTLGGGGDFLIIMKILRYHSDKEDQVYYDHPYECGVVVFEK
;
A
#
# COMPACT_ATOMS: atom_id res chain seq x y z
N MET A 1 -13.06 7.84 6.15
CA MET A 1 -13.54 6.43 6.24
C MET A 1 -12.91 5.57 5.14
N LEU A 2 -13.04 5.93 3.86
CA LEU A 2 -12.39 5.19 2.77
C LEU A 2 -10.87 5.07 2.93
N THR A 3 -10.20 6.15 3.35
CA THR A 3 -8.77 6.13 3.65
C THR A 3 -8.40 5.16 4.78
N VAL A 4 -9.26 4.97 5.78
CA VAL A 4 -9.03 3.98 6.85
C VAL A 4 -9.11 2.56 6.30
N VAL A 5 -10.05 2.30 5.38
CA VAL A 5 -10.17 1.00 4.70
C VAL A 5 -8.98 0.77 3.77
N HIS A 6 -8.50 1.82 3.08
CA HIS A 6 -7.29 1.80 2.25
C HIS A 6 -6.08 1.35 3.07
N GLU A 7 -5.81 2.04 4.19
CA GLU A 7 -4.72 1.65 5.09
C GLU A 7 -4.90 0.24 5.65
N LEU A 8 -6.12 -0.14 6.03
CA LEU A 8 -6.38 -1.50 6.53
C LEU A 8 -6.04 -2.58 5.49
N ILE A 9 -6.30 -2.35 4.20
CA ILE A 9 -5.97 -3.31 3.14
C ILE A 9 -4.44 -3.43 2.99
N HIS A 10 -3.69 -2.34 3.10
CA HIS A 10 -2.22 -2.42 3.18
C HIS A 10 -1.81 -3.32 4.35
N GLY A 11 -2.34 -3.04 5.55
CA GLY A 11 -1.99 -3.75 6.76
C GLY A 11 -2.36 -5.23 6.74
N ILE A 12 -3.52 -5.59 6.19
CA ILE A 12 -3.90 -7.00 5.98
C ILE A 12 -2.93 -7.66 5.03
N THR A 13 -2.62 -7.01 3.90
CA THR A 13 -1.76 -7.61 2.87
C THR A 13 -0.34 -7.80 3.38
N TRP A 14 0.29 -6.78 3.96
CA TRP A 14 1.62 -6.89 4.54
C TRP A 14 1.64 -7.80 5.78
N GLY A 15 0.59 -7.77 6.60
CA GLY A 15 0.44 -8.63 7.77
C GLY A 15 0.33 -10.13 7.44
N ILE A 16 -0.03 -10.51 6.21
CA ILE A 16 0.05 -11.92 5.79
C ILE A 16 1.51 -12.38 5.66
N PHE A 17 2.41 -11.48 5.25
CA PHE A 17 3.80 -11.81 4.92
C PHE A 17 4.80 -11.46 6.03
N ALA A 18 4.45 -10.55 6.94
CA ALA A 18 5.29 -10.15 8.06
C ALA A 18 5.54 -11.33 9.03
N GLU A 19 6.75 -11.45 9.56
CA GLU A 19 7.14 -12.56 10.45
C GLU A 19 6.24 -12.69 11.70
N LYS A 20 5.80 -11.56 12.27
CA LYS A 20 4.83 -11.52 13.39
C LYS A 20 3.42 -11.14 12.93
N HIS A 21 3.15 -11.29 11.64
CA HIS A 21 1.88 -10.97 11.01
C HIS A 21 1.38 -9.55 11.34
N PHE A 22 0.11 -9.43 11.73
CA PHE A 22 -0.54 -8.15 12.04
C PHE A 22 0.06 -7.45 13.28
N GLN A 23 0.84 -8.14 14.11
CA GLN A 23 1.55 -7.51 15.23
C GLN A 23 2.68 -6.59 14.76
N SER A 24 3.16 -6.78 13.53
CA SER A 24 4.15 -5.89 12.90
C SER A 24 3.51 -4.70 12.19
N ILE A 25 2.18 -4.58 12.21
CA ILE A 25 1.46 -3.53 11.48
C ILE A 25 1.03 -2.44 12.45
N ASN A 26 1.42 -1.20 12.13
CA ASN A 26 1.10 -0.02 12.90
C ASN A 26 0.27 0.93 12.06
N PHE A 27 -0.83 1.41 12.63
CA PHE A 27 -1.68 2.42 12.01
C PHE A 27 -1.57 3.73 12.76
N GLY A 28 -1.69 4.84 12.05
CA GLY A 28 -1.75 6.15 12.68
C GLY A 28 -2.25 7.22 11.72
N VAL A 29 -2.14 8.48 12.18
CA VAL A 29 -2.46 9.65 11.38
C VAL A 29 -1.33 10.66 11.54
N ILE A 30 -0.75 11.08 10.41
CA ILE A 30 0.18 12.20 10.39
C ILE A 30 -0.66 13.49 10.40
N TRP A 31 -1.00 13.97 11.59
CA TRP A 31 -1.89 15.13 11.77
C TRP A 31 -1.46 16.38 11.00
N LYS A 32 -0.16 16.60 10.82
CA LYS A 32 0.38 17.74 10.04
C LYS A 32 -0.03 17.70 8.56
N MET A 33 -0.20 16.49 8.01
CA MET A 33 -0.60 16.27 6.61
C MET A 33 -2.02 15.72 6.48
N LEU A 34 -2.71 15.49 7.61
CA LEU A 34 -4.02 14.84 7.72
C LEU A 34 -4.09 13.51 6.96
N THR A 35 -2.97 12.78 6.94
CA THR A 35 -2.81 11.55 6.16
C THR A 35 -2.80 10.36 7.11
N PRO A 36 -3.81 9.47 7.06
CA PRO A 36 -3.71 8.15 7.67
C PRO A 36 -2.53 7.39 7.09
N TYR A 37 -1.90 6.53 7.87
CA TYR A 37 -0.83 5.66 7.37
C TYR A 37 -0.94 4.26 7.98
N CYS A 38 -0.49 3.29 7.20
CA CYS A 38 -0.16 1.93 7.59
C CYS A 38 1.35 1.73 7.43
N HIS A 39 1.98 1.18 8.47
CA HIS A 39 3.42 0.93 8.50
C HIS A 39 3.71 -0.51 8.90
N CYS A 40 4.57 -1.20 8.15
CA CYS A 40 5.08 -2.52 8.53
C CYS A 40 6.45 -2.37 9.22
N SER A 41 6.54 -2.74 10.49
CA SER A 41 7.76 -2.61 11.31
C SER A 41 8.77 -3.72 11.10
N VAL A 42 8.61 -4.55 10.07
CA VAL A 42 9.57 -5.59 9.68
C VAL A 42 9.88 -5.52 8.19
N PRO A 43 11.11 -5.86 7.79
CA PRO A 43 11.49 -5.89 6.37
C PRO A 43 10.66 -6.92 5.58
N LEU A 44 10.32 -6.57 4.34
CA LEU A 44 9.59 -7.42 3.39
C LEU A 44 10.42 -7.64 2.11
N LYS A 45 10.16 -8.75 1.42
CA LYS A 45 10.71 -8.97 0.07
C LYS A 45 10.09 -7.99 -0.92
N LYS A 46 10.80 -7.69 -2.01
CA LYS A 46 10.34 -6.77 -3.09
C LYS A 46 8.89 -7.00 -3.50
N TRP A 47 8.56 -8.23 -3.85
CA TRP A 47 7.22 -8.57 -4.36
C TRP A 47 6.13 -8.45 -3.28
N GLN A 48 6.45 -8.76 -2.01
CA GLN A 48 5.51 -8.65 -0.89
C GLN A 48 5.18 -7.18 -0.60
N TYR A 49 6.22 -6.34 -0.62
CA TYR A 49 6.06 -4.90 -0.44
C TYR A 49 5.23 -4.31 -1.57
N VAL A 50 5.60 -4.59 -2.83
CA VAL A 50 4.86 -4.13 -4.02
C VAL A 50 3.41 -4.59 -4.00
N LEU A 51 3.15 -5.85 -3.64
CA LEU A 51 1.80 -6.38 -3.55
C LEU A 51 0.98 -5.62 -2.51
N GLY A 52 1.50 -5.45 -1.29
CA GLY A 52 0.76 -4.72 -0.26
C GLY A 52 0.57 -3.24 -0.59
N ALA A 53 1.52 -2.59 -1.26
CA ALA A 53 1.34 -1.23 -1.78
C ALA A 53 0.25 -1.18 -2.88
N ALA A 54 0.17 -2.16 -3.77
CA ALA A 54 -0.79 -2.16 -4.87
C ALA A 54 -2.23 -2.53 -4.42
N MET A 55 -2.37 -3.32 -3.37
CA MET A 55 -3.63 -3.98 -3.04
C MET A 55 -4.81 -3.03 -2.78
N PRO A 56 -4.67 -1.90 -2.07
CA PRO A 56 -5.82 -1.02 -1.87
C PRO A 56 -6.40 -0.47 -3.17
N THR A 57 -5.54 -0.04 -4.10
CA THR A 57 -5.96 0.42 -5.44
C THR A 57 -6.59 -0.71 -6.25
N LEU A 58 -6.07 -1.93 -6.15
CA LEU A 58 -6.66 -3.09 -6.85
C LEU A 58 -8.05 -3.45 -6.28
N VAL A 59 -8.22 -3.45 -4.96
CA VAL A 59 -9.47 -3.84 -4.32
C VAL A 59 -10.50 -2.72 -4.38
N LEU A 60 -10.13 -1.51 -3.94
CA LEU A 60 -11.04 -0.37 -3.84
C LEU A 60 -11.20 0.36 -5.17
N GLY A 61 -10.15 0.43 -6.00
CA GLY A 61 -10.25 1.01 -7.33
C GLY A 61 -10.86 0.02 -8.31
N ALA A 62 -10.08 -0.98 -8.73
CA ALA A 62 -10.53 -1.92 -9.75
C ALA A 62 -11.72 -2.78 -9.29
N GLY A 63 -11.68 -3.31 -8.07
CA GLY A 63 -12.76 -4.14 -7.53
C GLY A 63 -14.10 -3.40 -7.42
N LEU A 64 -14.14 -2.21 -6.81
CA LEU A 64 -15.37 -1.40 -6.80
C LEU A 64 -15.79 -0.95 -8.20
N GLY A 65 -14.84 -0.69 -9.11
CA GLY A 65 -15.13 -0.35 -10.49
C GLY A 65 -15.87 -1.47 -11.22
N VAL A 66 -15.44 -2.72 -11.06
CA VAL A 66 -16.15 -3.89 -11.60
C VAL A 66 -17.57 -3.98 -11.03
N VAL A 67 -17.72 -3.84 -9.71
CA VAL A 67 -19.05 -3.84 -9.06
C VAL A 67 -19.94 -2.72 -9.59
N ALA A 68 -19.39 -1.53 -9.81
CA ALA A 68 -20.11 -0.39 -10.35
C ALA A 68 -20.65 -0.67 -11.76
N ILE A 69 -19.82 -1.24 -12.63
CA ILE A 69 -20.21 -1.61 -14.01
C ILE A 69 -21.32 -2.67 -13.98
N MET A 70 -21.16 -3.72 -13.17
CA MET A 70 -22.13 -4.81 -13.09
C MET A 70 -23.50 -4.37 -12.55
N THR A 71 -23.52 -3.39 -11.66
CA THR A 71 -24.74 -2.92 -10.98
C THR A 71 -25.33 -1.64 -11.60
N GLY A 72 -24.58 -0.97 -12.49
CA GLY A 72 -24.93 0.36 -12.99
C GLY A 72 -24.88 1.46 -11.91
N ASN A 73 -24.18 1.23 -10.80
CA ASN A 73 -24.18 2.13 -9.66
C ASN A 73 -23.11 3.24 -9.79
N LEU A 74 -23.56 4.46 -10.06
CA LEU A 74 -22.69 5.64 -10.19
C LEU A 74 -21.95 6.00 -8.90
N VAL A 75 -22.52 5.74 -7.72
CA VAL A 75 -21.83 6.00 -6.45
C VAL A 75 -20.62 5.07 -6.31
N CYS A 76 -20.78 3.78 -6.62
CA CYS A 76 -19.65 2.84 -6.63
C CYS A 76 -18.58 3.25 -7.65
N LEU A 77 -18.99 3.78 -8.81
CA LEU A 77 -18.06 4.26 -9.83
C LEU A 77 -17.22 5.44 -9.32
N TYR A 78 -17.85 6.46 -8.72
CA TYR A 78 -17.12 7.60 -8.17
C TYR A 78 -16.21 7.21 -7.01
N LEU A 79 -16.62 6.27 -6.16
CA LEU A 79 -15.77 5.74 -5.10
C LEU A 79 -14.54 5.01 -5.67
N ALA A 80 -14.74 4.18 -6.69
CA ALA A 80 -13.66 3.47 -7.38
C ALA A 80 -12.67 4.45 -8.03
N GLU A 81 -13.16 5.50 -8.70
CA GLU A 81 -12.34 6.54 -9.31
C GLU A 81 -11.51 7.29 -8.25
N PHE A 82 -12.16 7.74 -7.17
CA PHE A 82 -11.49 8.46 -6.09
C PHE A 82 -10.40 7.60 -5.41
N MET A 83 -10.66 6.30 -5.21
CA MET A 83 -9.67 5.38 -4.64
C MET A 83 -8.52 5.07 -5.62
N THR A 84 -8.81 5.01 -6.92
CA THR A 84 -7.78 4.84 -7.95
C THR A 84 -6.83 6.05 -7.98
N LEU A 85 -7.38 7.27 -7.94
CA LEU A 85 -6.59 8.50 -7.88
C LEU A 85 -5.85 8.63 -6.53
N GLY A 86 -6.49 8.23 -5.43
CA GLY A 86 -5.91 8.24 -4.09
C GLY A 86 -4.69 7.31 -3.93
N GLY A 87 -4.63 6.22 -4.69
CA GLY A 87 -3.49 5.30 -4.72
C GLY A 87 -2.24 5.80 -5.47
N GLY A 88 -2.22 7.07 -5.89
CA GLY A 88 -1.07 7.65 -6.61
C GLY A 88 0.24 7.60 -5.81
N GLY A 89 0.19 7.78 -4.49
CA GLY A 89 1.37 7.66 -3.62
C GLY A 89 1.98 6.26 -3.65
N ASP A 90 1.12 5.24 -3.52
CA ASP A 90 1.52 3.83 -3.58
C ASP A 90 2.12 3.48 -4.94
N PHE A 91 1.52 3.99 -6.01
CA PHE A 91 2.04 3.81 -7.37
C PHE A 91 3.44 4.41 -7.51
N LEU A 92 3.70 5.60 -6.97
CA LEU A 92 5.04 6.20 -6.99
C LEU A 92 6.06 5.36 -6.20
N ILE A 93 5.67 4.80 -5.05
CA ILE A 93 6.54 3.91 -4.27
C ILE A 93 6.84 2.63 -5.07
N ILE A 94 5.82 2.01 -5.67
CA ILE A 94 6.00 0.83 -6.53
C ILE A 94 6.94 1.15 -7.69
N MET A 95 6.74 2.28 -8.37
CA MET A 95 7.62 2.71 -9.46
C MET A 95 9.05 2.92 -9.00
N LYS A 96 9.27 3.52 -7.82
CA LYS A 96 10.60 3.67 -7.21
C LYS A 96 11.26 2.30 -6.97
N ILE A 97 10.52 1.34 -6.43
CA ILE A 97 10.99 -0.03 -6.16
C ILE A 97 11.30 -0.79 -7.44
N LEU A 98 10.45 -0.67 -8.48
CA LEU A 98 10.63 -1.36 -9.75
C LEU A 98 11.80 -0.79 -10.54
N ARG A 99 12.03 0.53 -10.48
CA ARG A 99 13.17 1.20 -11.12
C ARG A 99 14.47 1.04 -10.35
N TYR A 100 14.40 0.66 -9.08
CA TYR A 100 15.58 0.32 -8.30
C TYR A 100 16.15 -1.01 -8.79
N HIS A 101 17.39 -0.94 -9.28
CA HIS A 101 18.15 -2.08 -9.78
C HIS A 101 19.45 -2.18 -8.98
N SER A 102 19.75 -3.39 -8.52
CA SER A 102 20.97 -3.74 -7.82
C SER A 102 21.30 -5.19 -8.10
N ASP A 103 22.59 -5.49 -8.21
CA ASP A 103 23.14 -6.80 -8.57
C ASP A 103 23.16 -7.77 -7.38
N LYS A 104 22.74 -7.32 -6.20
CA LYS A 104 22.71 -8.13 -4.97
C LYS A 104 21.38 -8.85 -4.82
N GLU A 105 21.41 -10.16 -4.56
CA GLU A 105 20.19 -10.98 -4.44
C GLU A 105 19.43 -10.76 -3.12
N ASP A 106 20.15 -10.47 -2.02
CA ASP A 106 19.56 -10.27 -0.69
C ASP A 106 19.16 -8.79 -0.49
N GLN A 107 17.98 -8.43 -1.02
CA GLN A 107 17.36 -7.12 -0.85
C GLN A 107 16.11 -7.22 0.02
N VAL A 108 16.03 -6.35 1.03
CA VAL A 108 14.82 -6.18 1.83
C VAL A 108 14.33 -4.74 1.81
N TYR A 109 13.02 -4.59 1.80
CA TYR A 109 12.32 -3.32 1.67
C TYR A 109 11.64 -2.98 2.98
N TYR A 110 11.81 -1.74 3.43
CA TYR A 110 11.33 -1.25 4.72
C TYR A 110 10.80 0.17 4.56
N ASP A 111 9.72 0.52 5.26
CA ASP A 111 9.21 1.89 5.23
C ASP A 111 10.22 2.84 5.89
N HIS A 112 10.42 4.02 5.31
CA HIS A 112 11.38 4.98 5.86
C HIS A 112 10.92 5.46 7.25
N PRO A 113 11.77 5.36 8.30
CA PRO A 113 11.33 5.56 9.70
C PRO A 113 10.91 7.00 10.04
N TYR A 114 11.33 7.98 9.22
CA TYR A 114 11.10 9.41 9.47
C TYR A 114 10.41 10.15 8.33
N GLU A 115 10.28 9.54 7.15
CA GLU A 115 9.82 10.21 5.93
C GLU A 115 8.85 9.30 5.19
N CYS A 116 8.03 9.86 4.31
CA CYS A 116 7.16 9.05 3.45
C CYS A 116 8.01 8.40 2.35
N GLY A 117 8.03 7.07 2.31
CA GLY A 117 8.71 6.31 1.27
C GLY A 117 9.34 5.02 1.78
N VAL A 118 10.18 4.43 0.94
CA VAL A 118 10.81 3.12 1.16
C VAL A 118 12.33 3.24 1.19
N VAL A 119 12.94 2.47 2.09
CA VAL A 119 14.38 2.21 2.22
C VAL A 119 14.65 0.78 1.77
N VAL A 120 15.74 0.59 1.04
CA VAL A 120 16.22 -0.73 0.65
C VAL A 120 17.49 -1.04 1.45
N PHE A 121 17.51 -2.17 2.13
CA PHE A 121 18.70 -2.71 2.75
C PHE A 121 19.22 -3.85 1.89
N GLU A 122 20.50 -3.77 1.54
CA GLU A 122 21.22 -4.79 0.80
C GLU A 122 22.27 -5.40 1.71
N LYS A 123 22.46 -6.72 1.59
CA LYS A 123 23.55 -7.41 2.31
C LYS A 123 24.87 -7.33 1.56
#